data_AF-A0A524CVF2-F1
#
_entry.id   AF-A0A524CVF2-F1
#
_cell.length_a   1.000
_cell.length_b   1.000
_cell.length_c   1.000
_cell.angle_alpha   90.00
_cell.angle_beta   90.00
_cell.angle_gamma   90.00
#
_symmetry.space_group_name_H-M   'P 1'
#
loop_
_entity.id
_entity.type
_entity.pdbx_description
1 polymer ?
#
loop_
_entity_poly.entity_id
_entity_poly.type
_entity_poly.pdbx_seq_one_letter_code
_entity_poly.pdbx_strand_id
1 'polypeptide(L)'
;MQAAPSLELALIGLPGILLGMLLGYVFGGVRSFRTRDRVCLGVISSFMGGLIISMIVAVYIEIASFEMVVVISSFFGGYVLGALSNWAPSPRPKKKRRVVFDPESEDEEFDRQLEEALGGSSS
;
A
#
# COMPACT_ATOMS: atom_id res chain seq x y z
N MET A 1 -38.60 1.73 14.24
CA MET A 1 -37.40 2.13 13.48
C MET A 1 -37.84 2.28 12.03
N GLN A 2 -38.17 3.49 11.58
CA GLN A 2 -38.40 3.74 10.17
C GLN A 2 -37.07 3.47 9.45
N ALA A 3 -37.10 2.59 8.45
CA ALA A 3 -35.99 2.45 7.53
C ALA A 3 -35.70 3.86 6.99
N ALA A 4 -34.53 4.42 7.30
CA ALA A 4 -34.10 5.66 6.67
C ALA A 4 -34.32 5.50 5.16
N PRO A 5 -34.89 6.49 4.46
CA PRO A 5 -35.24 6.37 3.06
C PRO A 5 -33.97 5.97 2.30
N SER A 6 -33.93 4.72 1.83
CA SER A 6 -32.72 4.11 1.24
C SER A 6 -32.15 4.90 0.07
N LEU A 7 -32.98 5.75 -0.53
CA LEU A 7 -32.62 6.69 -1.56
C LEU A 7 -31.66 7.79 -1.07
N GLU A 8 -31.90 8.38 0.10
CA GLU A 8 -31.03 9.42 0.68
C GLU A 8 -29.68 8.82 1.07
N LEU A 9 -29.70 7.63 1.66
CA LEU A 9 -28.49 6.90 2.03
C LEU A 9 -27.63 6.57 0.80
N ALA A 10 -28.25 6.15 -0.29
CA ALA A 10 -27.57 5.89 -1.55
C ALA A 10 -27.01 7.18 -2.16
N LEU A 11 -27.75 8.30 -2.10
CA LEU A 11 -27.31 9.59 -2.62
C LEU A 11 -26.06 10.09 -1.91
N ILE A 12 -25.99 9.88 -0.59
CA ILE A 12 -24.87 10.28 0.27
C ILE A 12 -23.66 9.32 0.11
N GLY A 13 -23.92 8.02 -0.07
CA GLY A 13 -22.88 7.00 -0.19
C GLY A 13 -22.21 6.94 -1.57
N LEU A 14 -22.96 7.19 -2.65
CA LEU A 14 -22.49 7.05 -4.04
C LEU A 14 -21.21 7.86 -4.35
N PRO A 15 -21.09 9.15 -3.97
CA PRO A 15 -19.87 9.91 -4.18
C PRO A 15 -18.67 9.27 -3.48
N GLY A 16 -18.89 8.73 -2.27
CA GLY A 16 -17.90 7.96 -1.53
C GLY A 16 -17.43 6.74 -2.31
N ILE A 17 -18.36 5.93 -2.84
CA ILE A 17 -18.03 4.75 -3.65
C ILE A 17 -17.18 5.13 -4.87
N LEU A 18 -17.61 6.15 -5.63
CA LEU A 18 -16.93 6.56 -6.86
C LEU A 18 -15.52 7.09 -6.59
N LEU A 19 -15.35 7.94 -5.58
CA LEU A 19 -14.05 8.48 -5.20
C LEU A 19 -13.13 7.41 -4.62
N GLY A 20 -13.68 6.53 -3.78
CA GLY A 20 -12.98 5.36 -3.28
C GLY A 20 -12.48 4.49 -4.42
N MET A 21 -13.33 4.17 -5.38
CA MET A 21 -13.00 3.34 -6.54
C MET A 21 -11.89 3.97 -7.41
N LEU A 22 -11.95 5.28 -7.64
CA LEU A 22 -10.89 5.98 -8.37
C LEU A 22 -9.54 5.86 -7.64
N LEU A 23 -9.51 6.12 -6.32
CA LEU A 23 -8.30 6.00 -5.50
C LEU A 23 -7.78 4.56 -5.43
N GLY A 24 -8.69 3.60 -5.28
CA GLY A 24 -8.40 2.18 -5.31
C GLY A 24 -7.76 1.77 -6.62
N TYR A 25 -8.34 2.19 -7.74
CA TYR A 25 -7.82 1.90 -9.08
C TYR A 25 -6.41 2.44 -9.27
N VAL A 26 -6.15 3.68 -8.82
CA VAL A 26 -4.82 4.29 -8.89
C VAL A 26 -3.83 3.51 -8.02
N PHE A 27 -4.10 3.32 -6.73
CA PHE A 27 -3.15 2.66 -5.81
C PHE A 27 -2.98 1.17 -6.08
N GLY A 28 -4.01 0.48 -6.58
CA GLY A 28 -3.94 -0.89 -7.04
C GLY A 28 -2.94 -1.05 -8.19
N GLY A 29 -2.91 -0.09 -9.12
CA GLY A 29 -2.05 -0.10 -10.30
C GLY A 29 -0.57 0.21 -10.02
N VAL A 30 -0.25 0.79 -8.86
CA VAL A 30 1.13 1.20 -8.53
C VAL A 30 2.00 -0.02 -8.20
N ARG A 31 2.88 -0.38 -9.13
CA ARG A 31 3.84 -1.50 -9.00
C ARG A 31 4.93 -1.30 -7.95
N SER A 32 5.21 -0.07 -7.52
CA SER A 32 6.22 0.20 -6.50
C SER A 32 5.75 -0.11 -5.08
N PHE A 33 4.43 -0.17 -4.86
CA PHE A 33 3.86 -0.42 -3.54
C PHE A 33 3.78 -1.90 -3.23
N ARG A 34 4.16 -2.26 -2.00
CA ARG A 34 3.90 -3.60 -1.46
C ARG A 34 2.41 -3.73 -1.14
N THR A 35 1.90 -4.96 -1.13
CA THR A 35 0.53 -5.25 -0.69
C THR A 35 0.18 -4.61 0.66
N ARG A 36 1.11 -4.65 1.63
CA ARG A 36 0.92 -4.02 2.95
C ARG A 36 0.71 -2.50 2.85
N ASP A 37 1.50 -1.83 2.00
CA ASP A 37 1.43 -0.39 1.84
C ASP A 37 0.10 0.01 1.20
N ARG A 38 -0.37 -0.76 0.20
CA ARG A 38 -1.67 -0.55 -0.43
C ARG A 38 -2.82 -0.69 0.55
N VAL A 39 -2.82 -1.74 1.39
CA VAL A 39 -3.87 -1.93 2.41
C VAL A 39 -3.83 -0.81 3.45
N CYS A 40 -2.64 -0.42 3.92
CA CYS A 40 -2.48 0.66 4.90
C CYS A 40 -2.98 2.00 4.34
N LEU A 41 -2.57 2.32 3.10
CA LEU A 41 -3.07 3.50 2.38
C LEU A 41 -4.57 3.44 2.19
N GLY A 42 -5.14 2.27 1.88
CA GLY A 42 -6.58 2.05 1.76
C GLY A 42 -7.32 2.41 3.05
N VAL A 43 -6.88 1.90 4.20
CA VAL A 43 -7.51 2.19 5.50
C VAL A 43 -7.43 3.68 5.84
N ILE A 44 -6.23 4.27 5.73
CA ILE A 44 -6.02 5.69 6.07
C ILE A 44 -6.81 6.61 5.14
N SER A 45 -6.71 6.38 3.83
CA SER A 45 -7.41 7.19 2.82
C SER A 45 -8.92 7.03 2.91
N SER A 46 -9.44 5.86 3.31
CA SER A 46 -10.88 5.68 3.47
C SER A 46 -11.43 6.39 4.69
N PHE A 47 -10.68 6.37 5.80
CA PHE A 47 -11.07 7.12 6.99
C PHE A 47 -11.01 8.63 6.72
N MET A 48 -9.90 9.13 6.18
CA MET A 48 -9.74 10.55 5.85
C MET A 48 -10.69 11.01 4.76
N GLY A 49 -10.81 10.25 3.66
CA GLY A 49 -11.70 10.56 2.55
C GLY A 49 -13.16 10.55 2.97
N GLY A 50 -13.59 9.55 3.75
CA GLY A 50 -14.94 9.49 4.29
C GLY A 50 -15.25 10.65 5.25
N LEU A 51 -14.30 11.06 6.09
CA LEU A 51 -14.46 12.24 6.95
C LEU A 51 -14.55 13.54 6.15
N ILE A 52 -13.70 13.73 5.13
CA ILE A 52 -13.75 14.92 4.26
C ILE A 52 -15.09 15.00 3.53
N ILE A 53 -15.55 13.90 2.93
CA ILE A 53 -16.85 13.86 2.25
C ILE A 53 -17.98 14.15 3.24
N SER A 54 -17.93 13.55 4.43
CA SER A 54 -18.93 13.80 5.47
C SER A 54 -18.94 15.27 5.89
N MET A 55 -17.78 15.91 6.07
CA MET A 55 -17.71 17.34 6.38
C MET A 55 -18.28 18.21 5.26
N ILE A 56 -17.99 17.89 4.00
CA ILE A 56 -18.53 18.63 2.85
C ILE A 56 -20.06 18.50 2.80
N VAL A 57 -20.59 17.30 2.95
CA VAL A 57 -22.03 17.06 2.94
C VAL A 57 -22.70 17.73 4.15
N ALA A 58 -22.02 17.77 5.31
CA ALA A 58 -22.53 18.39 6.54
C ALA A 58 -22.74 19.91 6.42
N VAL A 59 -22.11 20.56 5.44
CA VAL A 59 -22.38 21.98 5.12
C VAL A 59 -23.77 22.18 4.50
N TYR A 60 -24.29 21.17 3.81
CA TYR A 60 -25.55 21.27 3.07
C TYR A 60 -26.73 20.55 3.75
N ILE A 61 -26.45 19.46 4.47
CA ILE A 61 -27.46 18.60 5.09
C ILE A 61 -26.95 18.18 6.47
N GLU A 62 -27.80 18.15 7.49
CA GLU A 62 -27.43 17.64 8.81
C GLU A 62 -27.17 16.13 8.74
N ILE A 63 -25.96 15.70 9.11
CA ILE A 63 -25.55 14.30 9.01
C ILE A 63 -25.53 13.65 10.38
N ALA A 64 -26.22 12.53 10.52
CA ALA A 64 -26.16 11.72 11.73
C ALA A 64 -24.87 10.89 11.79
N SER A 65 -24.41 10.53 12.98
CA SER A 65 -23.20 9.70 13.16
C SER A 65 -23.25 8.37 12.39
N PHE A 66 -24.44 7.79 12.22
CA PHE A 66 -24.63 6.56 11.43
C PHE A 66 -24.33 6.78 9.94
N GLU A 67 -24.76 7.90 9.36
CA GLU A 67 -24.53 8.22 7.95
C GLU A 67 -23.05 8.47 7.66
N MET A 68 -22.31 9.08 8.60
CA MET A 68 -20.86 9.19 8.50
C MET A 68 -20.18 7.82 8.38
N VAL A 69 -20.63 6.84 9.18
CA VAL A 69 -20.12 5.46 9.10
C VAL A 69 -20.45 4.84 7.73
N VAL A 70 -21.64 5.11 7.20
CA VAL A 70 -22.03 4.66 5.86
C VAL A 70 -21.15 5.29 4.78
N VAL A 71 -20.84 6.58 4.86
CA VAL A 71 -19.95 7.27 3.90
C VAL A 71 -18.54 6.68 3.94
N ILE A 72 -17.97 6.50 5.14
CA ILE A 72 -16.64 5.90 5.30
C ILE A 72 -16.62 4.47 4.74
N SER A 73 -17.65 3.68 5.05
CA SER A 73 -17.79 2.29 4.56
C SER A 73 -17.97 2.23 3.04
N SER A 74 -18.74 3.16 2.49
CA SER A 74 -18.97 3.30 1.05
C SER A 74 -17.67 3.65 0.31
N PHE A 75 -16.90 4.57 0.86
CA PHE A 75 -15.58 4.91 0.33
C PHE A 75 -14.63 3.72 0.39
N PHE A 76 -14.57 3.02 1.53
CA PHE A 76 -13.73 1.84 1.68
C PHE A 76 -14.13 0.73 0.70
N GLY A 77 -15.44 0.47 0.55
CA GLY A 77 -15.97 -0.48 -0.43
C GLY A 77 -15.58 -0.10 -1.86
N GLY A 78 -15.73 1.17 -2.23
CA GLY A 78 -15.23 1.71 -3.49
C GLY A 78 -13.73 1.45 -3.66
N TYR A 79 -12.93 1.79 -2.66
CA TYR A 79 -11.47 1.57 -2.68
C TYR A 79 -11.09 0.11 -2.94
N VAL A 80 -11.73 -0.83 -2.24
CA VAL A 80 -11.48 -2.26 -2.44
C VAL A 80 -11.82 -2.69 -3.87
N LEU A 81 -12.99 -2.29 -4.38
CA LEU A 81 -13.39 -2.59 -5.76
C LEU A 81 -12.41 -2.02 -6.79
N GLY A 82 -12.01 -0.76 -6.63
CA GLY A 82 -11.02 -0.10 -7.46
C GLY A 82 -9.67 -0.82 -7.43
N ALA A 83 -9.17 -1.12 -6.23
CA ALA A 83 -7.88 -1.77 -6.05
C ALA A 83 -7.85 -3.16 -6.68
N LEU A 84 -8.91 -3.97 -6.47
CA LEU A 84 -9.02 -5.31 -7.04
C LEU A 84 -9.08 -5.27 -8.58
N SER A 85 -9.79 -4.29 -9.15
CA SER A 85 -9.92 -4.18 -10.61
C SER A 85 -8.60 -3.91 -11.33
N ASN A 86 -7.63 -3.27 -10.66
CA ASN A 86 -6.34 -2.89 -11.25
C ASN A 86 -5.15 -3.40 -10.43
N TRP A 87 -5.27 -4.56 -9.82
CA TRP A 87 -4.27 -5.03 -8.86
C TRP A 87 -2.94 -5.42 -9.54
N ALA A 88 -1.96 -4.53 -9.50
CA ALA A 88 -0.65 -4.77 -10.08
C ALA A 88 0.21 -5.71 -9.20
N PRO A 89 1.06 -6.57 -9.76
CA PRO A 89 1.92 -7.45 -8.96
C PRO A 89 2.88 -6.65 -8.07
N SER A 90 3.13 -7.16 -6.86
CA SER A 90 4.06 -6.54 -5.90
C SER A 90 5.50 -6.60 -6.43
N PRO A 91 6.34 -5.59 -6.13
CA PRO A 91 7.73 -5.58 -6.55
C PRO A 91 8.49 -6.72 -5.87
N ARG A 92 9.26 -7.48 -6.64
CA ARG A 92 10.11 -8.55 -6.08
C ARG A 92 11.09 -7.94 -5.08
N PRO A 93 11.25 -8.52 -3.87
CA PRO A 93 12.23 -8.01 -2.93
C PRO A 93 13.61 -8.04 -3.59
N LYS A 94 14.34 -6.91 -3.54
CA LYS A 94 15.75 -6.90 -3.96
C LYS A 94 16.46 -7.96 -3.14
N LYS A 95 16.96 -9.01 -3.81
CA LYS A 95 17.75 -10.07 -3.18
C LYS A 95 18.85 -9.37 -2.40
N LYS A 96 18.81 -9.40 -1.07
CA LYS A 96 19.92 -8.87 -0.26
C LYS A 96 21.14 -9.66 -0.72
N ARG A 97 22.07 -9.00 -1.43
CA ARG A 97 23.42 -9.53 -1.65
C ARG A 97 24.02 -9.61 -0.25
N ARG A 98 23.81 -10.75 0.41
CA ARG A 98 24.64 -11.11 1.55
C ARG A 98 26.00 -11.35 0.92
N VAL A 99 26.89 -10.36 1.04
CA VAL A 99 28.32 -10.62 0.90
C VAL A 99 28.60 -11.58 2.05
N VAL A 100 28.66 -12.87 1.71
CA VAL A 100 29.22 -13.86 2.62
C VAL A 100 30.72 -13.58 2.51
N PHE A 101 31.27 -12.89 3.49
CA PHE A 101 32.70 -12.95 3.74
C PHE A 101 32.94 -14.37 4.19
N ASP A 102 33.54 -15.15 3.30
CA ASP A 102 33.92 -16.53 3.58
C ASP A 102 35.39 -16.47 4.00
N PRO A 103 35.67 -16.45 5.33
CA PRO A 103 37.02 -16.23 5.83
C PRO A 103 38.00 -17.33 5.36
N GLU A 104 37.48 -18.52 5.04
CA GLU A 104 38.28 -19.63 4.51
C GLU A 104 38.79 -19.37 3.08
N SER A 105 38.10 -18.54 2.28
CA SER A 105 38.50 -18.23 0.90
C SER A 105 39.42 -17.00 0.78
N GLU A 106 39.36 -16.09 1.76
CA GLU A 106 40.21 -14.89 1.76
C GLU A 106 41.63 -15.20 2.25
N ASP A 107 41.79 -16.15 3.18
CA ASP A 107 43.11 -16.54 3.70
C ASP A 107 43.96 -17.24 2.63
N GLU A 108 43.40 -18.17 1.84
CA GLU A 108 44.14 -18.85 0.76
C GLU A 108 44.54 -17.87 -0.37
N GLU A 109 43.67 -16.91 -0.70
CA GLU A 109 43.91 -15.95 -1.76
C GLU A 109 44.85 -14.82 -1.32
N PHE A 110 44.89 -14.51 -0.01
CA PHE A 110 45.86 -13.63 0.62
C PHE A 110 47.24 -14.29 0.74
N ASP A 111 47.31 -15.54 1.19
CA ASP A 111 48.56 -16.30 1.32
C ASP A 111 49.24 -16.49 -0.05
N ARG A 112 48.45 -16.78 -1.10
CA ARG A 112 48.98 -16.86 -2.49
C ARG A 112 49.57 -15.55 -2.97
N GLN A 113 48.91 -14.42 -2.68
CA GLN A 113 49.41 -13.09 -3.04
C GLN A 113 50.64 -12.70 -2.22
N LEU A 114 50.74 -13.15 -0.97
CA LEU A 114 51.89 -12.94 -0.11
C LEU A 114 53.12 -13.72 -0.62
N GLU A 115 52.94 -14.97 -1.04
CA GLU A 115 54.01 -15.84 -1.56
C GLU A 115 54.54 -15.35 -2.93
N GLU A 116 53.67 -14.84 -3.80
CA GLU A 116 54.07 -14.18 -5.06
C GLU A 116 54.81 -12.85 -4.82
N ALA A 117 54.39 -12.05 -3.83
CA ALA A 117 55.00 -10.76 -3.52
C ALA A 117 56.33 -10.88 -2.75
N LEU A 118 56.48 -11.92 -1.92
CA LEU A 118 57.72 -12.21 -1.20
C LEU A 118 58.75 -12.97 -2.06
N GLY A 119 58.41 -13.28 -3.32
CA GLY A 119 59.32 -13.87 -4.28
C GLY A 119 59.81 -15.24 -3.84
N GLY A 120 58.87 -16.18 -3.72
CA GLY A 120 59.12 -17.61 -3.44
C GLY A 120 60.38 -18.13 -4.14
N SER A 121 61.48 -18.09 -3.39
CA SER A 121 62.79 -18.57 -3.77
C SER A 121 63.26 -19.51 -2.68
N SER A 122 62.81 -20.75 -2.77
CA SER A 122 63.51 -21.85 -2.15
C SER A 122 63.50 -23.02 -3.12
N SER A 123 64.69 -23.21 -3.68
CA SER A 123 65.24 -24.42 -4.32
C SER A 123 64.80 -25.73 -3.70
#